data_AF-A0A7S1C0M5-F1
#
_entry.id   AF-A0A7S1C0M5-F1
#
_cell.length_a   1.000
_cell.length_b   1.000
_cell.length_c   1.000
_cell.angle_alpha   90.00
_cell.angle_beta   90.00
_cell.angle_gamma   90.00
#
_symmetry.space_group_name_H-M   'P 1'
#
loop_
_entity.id
_entity.type
_entity.pdbx_description
1 polymer ?
#
loop_
_entity_poly.entity_id
_entity_poly.type
_entity_poly.pdbx_seq_one_letter_code
_entity_poly.pdbx_strand_id
1 'polypeptide(L)'
;LPRLLRGEGCLFSCLFRSSLFTLHSFSYLFHYYTLHAAVSIVYFNKYNLIMKSSSYALLLFLCIAFVLLTPICAFYSAIATPFSCWQVASPASSSSTRLNNFFQKFSEAFSNDQTLSPDKASGSVEYGEDDNYSSTAAAVRRSRSRGTVSAPVDPSLLVGTDWAIDLYLLGIPDRDPSSDLYGAKVNISTRDKALGGEVPDDSTGSFVVTFLEDGVCRVSTSDYTTGENGLWKVDKQYLRIAIETNGYKRTIATRGTLTTAYGGENTLRSTYSIPSGTVYLDCTIGYGSPGELLIPAPRTNGSDCVVRIEVQQGLLGVSSKMVPCGKFAASLIQ
;
A
#
# COMPACT_ATOMS: atom_id res chain seq x y z
N LEU A 1 -35.52 -50.29 20.50
CA LEU A 1 -36.51 -49.82 19.50
C LEU A 1 -37.05 -48.48 19.97
N PRO A 2 -37.19 -47.44 19.11
CA PRO A 2 -36.46 -47.17 17.86
C PRO A 2 -34.95 -46.96 18.18
N ARG A 3 -34.20 -45.95 17.71
CA ARG A 3 -33.75 -45.65 16.33
C ARG A 3 -34.78 -45.52 15.19
N LEU A 4 -35.02 -44.28 14.72
CA LEU A 4 -35.23 -43.85 13.32
C LEU A 4 -35.36 -42.31 13.26
N LEU A 5 -35.30 -41.69 12.07
CA LEU A 5 -35.35 -40.23 11.79
C LEU A 5 -34.10 -39.39 12.13
N ARG A 6 -33.01 -39.62 11.37
CA ARG A 6 -31.96 -38.61 11.11
C ARG A 6 -31.45 -38.82 9.68
N GLY A 7 -32.09 -38.18 8.70
CA GLY A 7 -31.95 -38.60 7.29
C GLY A 7 -32.14 -37.58 6.18
N GLU A 8 -32.34 -36.28 6.46
CA GLU A 8 -32.66 -35.29 5.40
C GLU A 8 -31.65 -34.16 5.22
N GLY A 9 -30.78 -33.89 6.22
CA GLY A 9 -29.83 -32.77 6.16
C GLY A 9 -28.65 -32.93 5.18
N CYS A 10 -28.40 -34.14 4.65
CA CYS A 10 -27.19 -34.40 3.85
C CYS A 10 -27.36 -34.09 2.35
N LEU A 11 -28.56 -34.27 1.79
CA LEU A 11 -28.80 -34.10 0.34
C LEU A 11 -28.72 -32.63 -0.10
N PHE A 12 -29.18 -31.70 0.74
CA PHE A 12 -29.16 -30.26 0.45
C PHE A 12 -27.72 -29.70 0.36
N SER A 13 -26.82 -30.19 1.22
CA SER A 13 -25.39 -29.81 1.22
C SER A 13 -24.67 -30.24 -0.05
N CYS A 14 -24.99 -31.43 -0.59
CA CYS A 14 -24.38 -31.94 -1.82
C CYS A 14 -24.83 -31.17 -3.06
N LEU A 15 -26.12 -30.85 -3.18
CA LEU A 15 -26.67 -30.11 -4.32
C LEU A 15 -26.18 -28.65 -4.38
N PHE A 16 -25.98 -28.00 -3.22
CA PHE A 16 -25.45 -26.64 -3.18
C PHE A 16 -23.94 -26.57 -3.50
N ARG A 17 -23.18 -27.64 -3.17
CA ARG A 17 -21.77 -27.74 -3.56
C ARG A 17 -21.59 -28.04 -5.05
N SER A 18 -22.46 -28.84 -5.68
CA SER A 18 -22.32 -29.15 -7.11
C SER A 18 -22.62 -27.94 -8.01
N SER A 19 -23.58 -27.08 -7.65
CA SER A 19 -23.89 -25.86 -8.39
C SER A 19 -22.81 -24.76 -8.24
N LEU A 20 -22.22 -24.61 -7.06
CA LEU A 20 -21.07 -23.72 -6.86
C LEU A 20 -19.84 -24.19 -7.64
N PHE A 21 -19.61 -25.51 -7.72
CA PHE A 21 -18.46 -26.06 -8.44
C PHE A 21 -18.57 -25.87 -9.96
N THR A 22 -19.77 -26.02 -10.55
CA THR A 22 -19.98 -25.72 -11.98
C THR A 22 -19.85 -24.22 -12.26
N LEU A 23 -20.40 -23.33 -11.44
CA LEU A 23 -20.25 -21.88 -11.60
C LEU A 23 -18.78 -21.43 -11.53
N HIS A 24 -17.99 -21.97 -10.60
CA HIS A 24 -16.55 -21.71 -10.55
C HIS A 24 -15.82 -22.22 -11.81
N SER A 25 -16.18 -23.42 -12.29
CA SER A 25 -15.57 -24.01 -13.48
C SER A 25 -15.85 -23.19 -14.74
N PHE A 26 -17.08 -22.66 -14.89
CA PHE A 26 -17.43 -21.76 -16.00
C PHE A 26 -16.69 -20.42 -15.91
N SER A 27 -16.50 -19.86 -14.72
CA SER A 27 -15.72 -18.63 -14.52
C SER A 27 -14.25 -18.80 -14.94
N TYR A 28 -13.61 -19.91 -14.54
CA TYR A 28 -12.24 -20.24 -14.95
C TYR A 28 -12.11 -20.44 -16.47
N LEU A 29 -13.03 -21.18 -17.09
CA LEU A 29 -13.06 -21.34 -18.55
C LEU A 29 -13.24 -19.98 -19.26
N PHE A 30 -14.14 -19.13 -18.78
CA PHE A 30 -14.37 -17.81 -19.35
C PHE A 30 -13.13 -16.91 -19.27
N HIS A 31 -12.46 -16.84 -18.11
CA HIS A 31 -11.21 -16.10 -17.96
C HIS A 31 -10.07 -16.68 -18.82
N TYR A 32 -9.94 -18.00 -18.91
CA TYR A 32 -8.96 -18.65 -19.78
C TYR A 32 -9.15 -18.25 -21.26
N TYR A 33 -10.38 -18.36 -21.79
CA TYR A 33 -10.66 -17.96 -23.17
C TYR A 33 -10.50 -16.46 -23.41
N THR A 34 -10.88 -15.61 -22.45
CA THR A 34 -10.73 -14.14 -22.57
C THR A 34 -9.25 -13.75 -22.61
N LEU A 35 -8.42 -14.35 -21.76
CA LEU A 35 -6.98 -14.14 -21.75
C LEU A 35 -6.32 -14.64 -23.05
N HIS A 36 -6.73 -15.83 -23.52
CA HIS A 36 -6.20 -16.40 -24.77
C HIS A 36 -6.59 -15.55 -25.99
N ALA A 37 -7.81 -15.00 -26.03
CA ALA A 37 -8.25 -14.07 -27.06
C ALA A 37 -7.46 -12.75 -27.03
N ALA A 38 -7.23 -12.16 -25.85
CA ALA A 38 -6.43 -10.95 -25.69
C ALA A 38 -4.98 -11.15 -26.17
N VAL A 39 -4.34 -12.26 -25.79
CA VAL A 39 -2.99 -12.63 -26.25
C VAL A 39 -2.98 -12.84 -27.77
N SER A 40 -3.99 -13.51 -28.35
CA SER A 40 -4.11 -13.69 -29.79
C SER A 40 -4.26 -12.37 -30.56
N ILE A 41 -5.02 -11.40 -30.03
CA ILE A 41 -5.19 -10.06 -30.62
C ILE A 41 -3.85 -9.30 -30.58
N VAL A 42 -3.14 -9.31 -29.45
CA VAL A 42 -1.83 -8.64 -29.32
C VAL A 42 -0.78 -9.26 -30.24
N TYR A 43 -0.75 -10.60 -30.37
CA TYR A 43 0.11 -11.27 -31.34
C TYR A 43 -0.25 -10.90 -32.79
N PHE A 44 -1.55 -10.89 -33.15
CA PHE A 44 -1.98 -10.51 -34.50
C PHE A 44 -1.59 -9.08 -34.86
N ASN A 45 -1.71 -8.14 -33.93
CA ASN A 45 -1.36 -6.73 -34.17
C ASN A 45 0.17 -6.53 -34.33
N LYS A 46 0.98 -7.39 -33.70
CA LYS A 46 2.45 -7.37 -33.81
C LYS A 46 2.96 -8.00 -35.10
N TYR A 47 2.31 -9.05 -35.59
CA TYR A 47 2.64 -9.72 -36.84
C TYR A 47 1.68 -9.27 -37.95
N ASN A 48 1.98 -8.10 -38.51
CA ASN A 48 1.22 -7.41 -39.56
C ASN A 48 1.34 -8.13 -40.93
N LEU A 49 0.92 -9.40 -40.95
CA LEU A 49 1.00 -10.33 -42.06
C LEU A 49 -0.20 -10.14 -42.98
N ILE A 50 0.07 -10.07 -44.28
CA ILE A 50 -0.89 -9.80 -45.37
C ILE A 50 -1.82 -11.00 -45.55
N MET A 51 -2.77 -11.15 -44.64
CA MET A 51 -3.86 -12.13 -44.67
C MET A 51 -5.03 -11.55 -45.45
N LYS A 52 -5.49 -12.28 -46.48
CA LYS A 52 -6.57 -11.83 -47.39
C LYS A 52 -7.86 -11.51 -46.62
N SER A 53 -8.57 -10.47 -47.05
CA SER A 53 -9.67 -9.83 -46.31
C SER A 53 -10.84 -10.77 -45.92
N SER A 54 -11.03 -11.90 -46.61
CA SER A 54 -12.06 -12.88 -46.27
C SER A 54 -11.91 -13.49 -44.87
N SER A 55 -10.67 -13.62 -44.37
CA SER A 55 -10.42 -14.24 -43.05
C SER A 55 -10.85 -13.33 -41.89
N TYR A 56 -10.69 -12.02 -42.03
CA TYR A 56 -11.11 -11.04 -41.04
C TYR A 56 -12.63 -10.97 -40.91
N ALA A 57 -13.36 -11.05 -42.02
CA ALA A 57 -14.83 -11.06 -42.01
C ALA A 57 -15.40 -12.26 -41.23
N LEU A 58 -14.82 -13.45 -41.41
CA LEU A 58 -15.26 -14.66 -40.72
C LEU A 58 -14.93 -14.63 -39.22
N LEU A 59 -13.74 -14.13 -38.84
CA LEU A 59 -13.36 -14.01 -37.43
C LEU A 59 -14.21 -12.96 -36.69
N LEU A 60 -14.47 -11.81 -37.33
CA LEU A 60 -15.37 -10.79 -36.80
C LEU A 60 -16.81 -11.33 -36.63
N PHE A 61 -17.31 -12.07 -37.62
CA PHE A 61 -18.64 -12.70 -37.56
C PHE A 61 -18.75 -13.70 -36.40
N LEU A 62 -17.72 -14.53 -36.18
CA LEU A 62 -17.68 -15.46 -35.04
C LEU A 62 -17.66 -14.73 -33.68
N CYS A 63 -16.91 -13.63 -33.56
CA CYS A 63 -16.92 -12.81 -32.34
C CYS A 63 -18.30 -12.19 -32.08
N ILE A 64 -18.96 -11.64 -33.12
CA ILE A 64 -20.30 -11.06 -33.00
C ILE A 64 -21.33 -12.14 -32.63
N ALA A 65 -21.29 -13.31 -33.28
CA ALA A 65 -22.16 -14.43 -32.96
C ALA A 65 -22.00 -14.91 -31.50
N PHE A 66 -20.75 -15.01 -31.02
CA PHE A 66 -20.47 -15.42 -29.63
C PHE A 66 -21.05 -14.43 -28.61
N VAL A 67 -20.85 -13.13 -28.82
CA VAL A 67 -21.41 -12.06 -27.95
C VAL A 67 -22.95 -12.07 -27.96
N LEU A 68 -23.58 -12.35 -29.09
CA LEU A 68 -25.04 -12.42 -29.21
C LEU A 68 -25.66 -13.69 -28.60
N LEU A 69 -24.94 -14.83 -28.61
CA LEU A 69 -25.45 -16.07 -27.99
C LEU A 69 -25.26 -16.12 -26.46
N THR A 70 -24.23 -15.49 -25.90
CA THR A 70 -23.98 -15.48 -24.44
C THR A 70 -25.19 -15.08 -23.56
N PRO A 71 -25.96 -14.00 -23.84
CA PRO A 71 -27.13 -13.66 -23.03
C PRO A 71 -28.28 -14.67 -23.13
N ILE A 72 -28.41 -15.38 -24.27
CA ILE A 72 -29.48 -16.36 -24.48
C ILE A 72 -29.27 -17.58 -23.55
N CYS A 73 -28.03 -18.05 -23.42
CA CYS A 73 -27.68 -19.15 -22.50
C CYS A 73 -27.87 -18.76 -21.02
N ALA A 74 -27.56 -17.52 -20.65
CA ALA A 74 -27.77 -17.02 -19.29
C ALA A 74 -29.28 -16.90 -18.93
N PHE A 75 -30.13 -16.58 -19.90
CA PHE A 75 -31.58 -16.48 -19.68
C PHE A 75 -32.22 -17.86 -19.46
N TYR A 76 -31.80 -18.88 -20.21
CA TYR A 76 -32.30 -20.25 -20.06
C TYR A 76 -31.97 -20.90 -18.71
N SER A 77 -30.80 -20.61 -18.12
CA SER A 77 -30.43 -21.16 -16.82
C SER A 77 -31.17 -20.52 -15.65
N ALA A 78 -31.59 -19.25 -15.77
CA ALA A 78 -32.39 -18.56 -14.75
C ALA A 78 -33.83 -19.08 -14.61
N ILE A 79 -34.42 -19.62 -15.68
CA ILE A 79 -35.80 -20.14 -15.68
C ILE A 79 -35.86 -21.58 -15.11
N ALA A 80 -34.74 -22.31 -15.11
CA ALA A 80 -34.70 -23.73 -14.77
C ALA A 80 -34.61 -24.05 -13.26
N THR A 81 -34.46 -23.05 -12.39
CA THR A 81 -34.36 -23.27 -10.93
C THR A 81 -35.71 -23.08 -10.23
N PRO A 82 -36.38 -24.14 -9.74
CA PRO A 82 -37.62 -24.00 -8.97
C PRO A 82 -37.36 -23.29 -7.64
N PHE A 83 -38.20 -22.30 -7.30
CA PHE A 83 -38.12 -21.55 -6.05
C PHE A 83 -38.37 -22.45 -4.83
N SER A 84 -37.30 -22.80 -4.12
CA SER A 84 -37.36 -23.45 -2.81
C SER A 84 -37.69 -22.43 -1.72
N CYS A 85 -38.78 -22.66 -0.99
CA CYS A 85 -39.26 -21.79 0.09
C CYS A 85 -38.20 -21.58 1.20
N TRP A 86 -37.89 -20.32 1.51
CA TRP A 86 -37.07 -19.96 2.67
C TRP A 86 -37.92 -20.06 3.95
N GLN A 87 -37.65 -21.06 4.79
CA GLN A 87 -38.18 -21.08 6.16
C GLN A 87 -37.26 -20.30 7.10
N VAL A 88 -37.82 -19.29 7.76
CA VAL A 88 -37.16 -18.51 8.81
C VAL A 88 -37.13 -19.35 10.10
N ALA A 89 -35.94 -19.59 10.64
CA ALA A 89 -35.77 -20.25 11.93
C ALA A 89 -35.78 -19.23 13.08
N SER A 90 -36.59 -19.48 14.11
CA SER A 90 -36.66 -18.63 15.32
C SER A 90 -35.39 -18.74 16.18
N PRO A 91 -34.97 -17.66 16.87
CA PRO A 91 -33.78 -17.68 17.72
C PRO A 91 -34.01 -18.48 19.01
N ALA A 92 -32.99 -19.26 19.41
CA ALA A 92 -32.97 -19.99 20.67
C ALA A 92 -32.60 -19.08 21.86
N SER A 93 -32.90 -19.55 23.07
CA SER A 93 -32.86 -18.77 24.32
C SER A 93 -31.47 -18.33 24.78
N SER A 94 -31.43 -17.18 25.45
CA SER A 94 -30.24 -16.58 26.04
C SER A 94 -29.72 -17.36 27.26
N SER A 95 -28.47 -17.79 27.21
CA SER A 95 -27.71 -18.24 28.38
C SER A 95 -26.94 -17.06 28.99
N SER A 96 -27.08 -16.83 30.30
CA SER A 96 -26.43 -15.71 30.99
C SER A 96 -24.97 -16.03 31.33
N THR A 97 -24.05 -15.69 30.42
CA THR A 97 -22.61 -15.70 30.71
C THR A 97 -22.27 -14.58 31.70
N ARG A 98 -21.79 -14.94 32.90
CA ARG A 98 -21.35 -13.96 33.92
C ARG A 98 -20.13 -13.18 33.43
N LEU A 99 -20.35 -11.95 32.95
CA LEU A 99 -19.33 -10.96 32.55
C LEU A 99 -18.63 -10.32 33.77
N ASN A 100 -18.23 -11.12 34.76
CA ASN A 100 -17.53 -10.60 35.93
C ASN A 100 -16.07 -10.26 35.55
N ASN A 101 -15.71 -9.00 35.77
CA ASN A 101 -14.37 -8.43 35.72
C ASN A 101 -13.75 -8.18 34.33
N PHE A 102 -14.39 -8.54 33.21
CA PHE A 102 -13.88 -8.19 31.86
C PHE A 102 -13.86 -6.66 31.65
N PHE A 103 -14.98 -5.98 31.93
CA PHE A 103 -15.10 -4.53 31.74
C PHE A 103 -14.32 -3.69 32.75
N GLN A 104 -14.08 -4.17 33.98
CA GLN A 104 -13.23 -3.46 34.96
C GLN A 104 -11.75 -3.48 34.57
N LYS A 105 -11.23 -4.64 34.13
CA LYS A 105 -9.87 -4.71 33.55
C LYS A 105 -9.75 -3.89 32.28
N PHE A 106 -10.83 -3.76 31.50
CA PHE A 106 -10.90 -2.83 30.38
C PHE A 106 -10.71 -1.38 30.86
N SER A 107 -11.44 -0.92 31.89
CA SER A 107 -11.27 0.45 32.40
C SER A 107 -9.86 0.75 32.92
N GLU A 108 -9.19 -0.21 33.57
CA GLU A 108 -7.78 -0.05 34.00
C GLU A 108 -6.80 0.00 32.81
N ALA A 109 -7.08 -0.72 31.72
CA ALA A 109 -6.30 -0.64 30.49
C ALA A 109 -6.47 0.69 29.71
N PHE A 110 -7.47 1.51 30.06
CA PHE A 110 -7.69 2.85 29.49
C PHE A 110 -7.45 4.00 30.48
N SER A 111 -7.16 3.73 31.75
CA SER A 111 -6.64 4.77 32.65
C SER A 111 -5.21 5.11 32.26
N ASN A 112 -4.94 6.39 31.95
CA ASN A 112 -3.60 6.86 31.63
C ASN A 112 -2.66 6.59 32.82
N ASP A 113 -1.52 5.96 32.54
CA ASP A 113 -0.47 5.67 33.51
C ASP A 113 0.07 6.99 34.11
N GLN A 114 0.03 7.11 35.44
CA GLN A 114 0.48 8.31 36.16
C GLN A 114 2.01 8.51 36.11
N THR A 115 2.76 7.51 35.65
CA THR A 115 4.21 7.61 35.43
C THR A 115 4.60 8.14 34.04
N LEU A 116 3.64 8.25 33.11
CA LEU A 116 3.85 9.02 31.89
C LEU A 116 4.04 10.50 32.25
N SER A 117 5.13 11.09 31.79
CA SER A 117 5.51 12.45 32.16
C SER A 117 4.37 13.45 31.87
N PRO A 118 4.05 14.39 32.80
CA PRO A 118 3.04 15.43 32.57
C PRO A 118 3.44 16.48 31.50
N ASP A 119 4.54 16.24 30.79
CA ASP A 119 5.12 17.15 29.80
C ASP A 119 4.39 17.09 28.45
N LYS A 120 3.30 17.84 28.37
CA LYS A 120 3.32 19.15 27.69
C LYS A 120 1.93 19.77 27.63
N ALA A 121 1.65 20.67 28.57
CA ALA A 121 0.60 21.68 28.46
C ALA A 121 0.91 22.77 27.40
N SER A 122 1.82 22.51 26.46
CA SER A 122 2.16 23.39 25.34
C SER A 122 1.69 22.76 24.02
N GLY A 123 0.41 22.93 23.71
CA GLY A 123 -0.13 22.62 22.37
C GLY A 123 -0.82 21.28 22.21
N SER A 124 -1.63 20.83 23.19
CA SER A 124 -2.88 20.18 22.80
C SER A 124 -3.69 21.20 21.99
N VAL A 125 -4.02 20.88 20.74
CA VAL A 125 -5.02 21.67 20.01
C VAL A 125 -6.36 21.38 20.66
N GLU A 126 -6.79 22.29 21.54
CA GLU A 126 -8.19 22.36 21.93
C GLU A 126 -9.01 22.53 20.65
N TYR A 127 -9.88 21.55 20.38
CA TYR A 127 -10.95 21.74 19.41
C TYR A 127 -11.94 22.70 20.03
N GLY A 128 -11.68 24.00 19.86
CA GLY A 128 -12.65 25.04 20.21
C GLY A 128 -13.95 24.80 19.44
N GLU A 129 -15.05 24.74 20.17
CA GLU A 129 -16.42 24.75 19.64
C GLU A 129 -16.76 26.17 19.12
N ASP A 130 -16.01 26.62 18.11
CA ASP A 130 -16.33 27.83 17.33
C ASP A 130 -16.91 27.39 15.99
N ASP A 131 -18.22 27.54 15.82
CA ASP A 131 -19.02 27.23 14.62
C ASP A 131 -18.73 28.16 13.42
N ASN A 132 -17.46 28.48 13.16
CA ASN A 132 -17.03 29.37 12.08
C ASN A 132 -16.24 28.62 11.00
N TYR A 133 -16.99 28.00 10.09
CA TYR A 133 -16.53 27.13 9.00
C TYR A 133 -15.78 27.89 7.86
N SER A 134 -14.77 28.71 8.20
CA SER A 134 -14.07 29.58 7.23
C SER A 134 -12.59 29.87 7.57
N SER A 135 -11.77 28.83 7.81
CA SER A 135 -10.32 29.05 8.06
C SER A 135 -9.34 27.96 7.59
N THR A 136 -9.81 26.82 7.06
CA THR A 136 -8.92 25.74 6.57
C THR A 136 -7.96 26.21 5.47
N ALA A 137 -8.40 27.11 4.58
CA ALA A 137 -7.55 27.72 3.55
C ALA A 137 -6.43 28.62 4.12
N ALA A 138 -6.62 29.23 5.29
CA ALA A 138 -5.62 30.11 5.92
C ALA A 138 -4.56 29.32 6.69
N ALA A 139 -4.96 28.27 7.42
CA ALA A 139 -4.02 27.37 8.10
C ALA A 139 -3.13 26.61 7.10
N VAL A 140 -3.70 26.09 6.00
CA VAL A 140 -2.97 25.42 4.92
C VAL A 140 -2.04 26.37 4.14
N ARG A 141 -2.34 27.68 4.12
CA ARG A 141 -1.41 28.70 3.57
C ARG A 141 -0.25 29.01 4.51
N ARG A 142 -0.46 29.03 5.84
CA ARG A 142 0.60 29.29 6.83
C ARG A 142 1.58 28.13 7.03
N SER A 143 1.14 26.88 6.85
CA SER A 143 2.06 25.72 6.89
C SER A 143 2.96 25.59 5.65
N ARG A 144 2.71 26.36 4.59
CA ARG A 144 3.57 26.43 3.39
C ARG A 144 4.68 27.49 3.47
N SER A 145 4.72 28.33 4.50
CA SER A 145 5.54 29.55 4.51
C SER A 145 6.73 29.51 5.51
N ARG A 146 7.53 28.45 5.47
CA ARG A 146 8.87 28.43 6.14
C ARG A 146 9.92 27.49 5.56
N GLY A 147 9.70 26.96 4.35
CA GLY A 147 10.84 26.62 3.49
C GLY A 147 11.48 27.94 3.04
N THR A 148 12.80 28.06 3.16
CA THR A 148 13.55 29.15 2.52
C THR A 148 13.26 29.10 1.03
N VAL A 149 12.68 30.16 0.48
CA VAL A 149 12.37 30.25 -0.96
C VAL A 149 13.70 30.43 -1.70
N SER A 150 14.36 29.30 -1.99
CA SER A 150 15.50 29.24 -2.88
C SER A 150 15.06 29.67 -4.30
N ALA A 151 16.01 29.97 -5.17
CA ALA A 151 15.74 29.99 -6.61
C ALA A 151 15.40 28.57 -7.11
N PRO A 152 14.72 28.42 -8.25
CA PRO A 152 14.70 27.16 -8.99
C PRO A 152 16.12 26.70 -9.31
N VAL A 153 16.37 25.39 -9.23
CA VAL A 153 17.64 24.77 -9.60
C VAL A 153 17.61 24.39 -11.07
N ASP A 154 18.62 24.79 -11.82
CA ASP A 154 18.82 24.37 -13.21
C ASP A 154 19.29 22.90 -13.23
N PRO A 155 18.59 21.97 -13.92
CA PRO A 155 19.04 20.59 -14.07
C PRO A 155 20.47 20.45 -14.60
N SER A 156 20.97 21.40 -15.40
CA SER A 156 22.31 21.36 -15.98
C SER A 156 23.42 21.28 -14.91
N LEU A 157 23.18 21.83 -13.72
CA LEU A 157 24.14 21.87 -12.61
C LEU A 157 24.29 20.52 -11.88
N LEU A 158 23.37 19.58 -12.09
CA LEU A 158 23.45 18.22 -11.54
C LEU A 158 24.19 17.27 -12.48
N VAL A 159 24.18 17.51 -13.79
CA VAL A 159 24.79 16.61 -14.79
C VAL A 159 26.29 16.46 -14.53
N GLY A 160 26.77 15.21 -14.48
CA GLY A 160 28.16 14.87 -14.21
C GLY A 160 28.54 14.87 -12.72
N THR A 161 27.60 15.14 -11.80
CA THR A 161 27.86 15.07 -10.35
C THR A 161 27.57 13.68 -9.78
N ASP A 162 28.44 13.24 -8.86
CA ASP A 162 28.32 11.98 -8.11
C ASP A 162 27.81 12.26 -6.69
N TRP A 163 26.80 11.51 -6.25
CA TRP A 163 26.15 11.67 -4.94
C TRP A 163 26.11 10.35 -4.18
N ALA A 164 26.60 10.35 -2.94
CA ALA A 164 26.41 9.26 -2.00
C ALA A 164 25.01 9.38 -1.36
N ILE A 165 24.20 8.34 -1.53
CA ILE A 165 22.84 8.22 -1.00
C ILE A 165 22.84 7.24 0.17
N ASP A 166 22.39 7.68 1.33
CA ASP A 166 22.16 6.85 2.52
C ASP A 166 20.66 6.66 2.73
N LEU A 167 20.20 5.41 2.78
CA LEU A 167 18.79 5.07 2.95
C LEU A 167 18.49 4.71 4.41
N TYR A 168 17.38 5.23 4.91
CA TYR A 168 16.85 4.92 6.24
C TYR A 168 15.45 4.32 6.07
N LEU A 169 15.39 3.00 5.85
CA LEU A 169 14.19 2.30 5.42
C LEU A 169 13.35 1.80 6.60
N LEU A 170 12.05 2.13 6.57
CA LEU A 170 11.04 1.54 7.44
C LEU A 170 10.37 0.32 6.78
N GLY A 171 10.19 0.37 5.46
CA GLY A 171 9.35 -0.55 4.72
C GLY A 171 7.85 -0.27 4.92
N ILE A 172 7.02 -1.05 4.25
CA ILE A 172 5.55 -1.05 4.41
C ILE A 172 5.19 -2.27 5.28
N PRO A 173 4.33 -2.14 6.30
CA PRO A 173 3.96 -3.28 7.13
C PRO A 173 3.14 -4.30 6.31
N ASP A 174 3.53 -5.58 6.40
CA ASP A 174 2.89 -6.70 5.65
C ASP A 174 1.42 -6.92 6.06
N ARG A 175 1.02 -6.39 7.22
CA ARG A 175 -0.34 -6.37 7.76
C ARG A 175 -0.66 -4.97 8.23
N ASP A 176 -1.91 -4.53 8.06
CA ASP A 176 -2.33 -3.22 8.57
C ASP A 176 -2.13 -3.17 10.10
N PRO A 177 -1.27 -2.29 10.64
CA PRO A 177 -1.07 -2.18 12.09
C PRO A 177 -2.33 -1.71 12.81
N SER A 178 -3.37 -1.25 12.10
CA SER A 178 -4.70 -0.98 12.67
C SER A 178 -5.44 -2.26 13.11
N SER A 179 -5.12 -3.44 12.55
CA SER A 179 -5.74 -4.70 12.98
C SER A 179 -5.20 -5.22 14.33
N ASP A 180 -3.96 -4.87 14.68
CA ASP A 180 -3.35 -5.18 15.98
C ASP A 180 -3.73 -4.14 17.06
N LEU A 181 -4.53 -3.13 16.72
CA LEU A 181 -4.80 -1.92 17.52
C LEU A 181 -5.96 -2.10 18.54
N TYR A 182 -6.17 -3.32 19.03
CA TYR A 182 -6.85 -3.59 20.30
C TYR A 182 -5.92 -3.38 21.53
N GLY A 183 -4.79 -2.68 21.34
CA GLY A 183 -3.84 -2.27 22.37
C GLY A 183 -3.98 -0.79 22.77
N ALA A 184 -3.38 -0.44 23.91
CA ALA A 184 -3.45 0.89 24.51
C ALA A 184 -3.03 2.02 23.55
N LYS A 185 -3.61 3.21 23.75
CA LYS A 185 -3.41 4.42 22.92
C LYS A 185 -1.94 4.89 22.97
N VAL A 186 -1.10 4.38 22.08
CA VAL A 186 0.26 4.90 21.89
C VAL A 186 0.16 6.33 21.34
N ASN A 187 0.83 7.29 21.98
CA ASN A 187 0.75 8.69 21.59
C ASN A 187 1.30 8.87 20.17
N ILE A 188 0.46 9.34 19.24
CA ILE A 188 0.78 9.49 17.82
C ILE A 188 1.76 10.68 17.61
N SER A 189 1.97 11.52 18.61
CA SER A 189 2.77 12.75 18.53
C SER A 189 4.26 12.57 18.21
N THR A 190 4.86 11.41 18.51
CA THR A 190 6.28 11.12 18.23
C THR A 190 6.51 10.44 16.88
N ARG A 191 5.46 9.90 16.25
CA ARG A 191 5.58 9.21 14.96
C ARG A 191 5.73 10.22 13.83
N ASP A 192 6.61 9.91 12.89
CA ASP A 192 6.64 10.60 11.61
C ASP A 192 5.25 10.45 10.93
N LYS A 193 4.60 11.59 10.66
CA LYS A 193 3.23 11.61 10.11
C LYS A 193 3.15 11.10 8.66
N ALA A 194 4.26 11.10 7.93
CA ALA A 194 4.34 10.53 6.58
C ALA A 194 4.56 9.02 6.63
N LEU A 195 5.43 8.52 7.50
CA LEU A 195 5.86 7.11 7.54
C LEU A 195 5.09 6.23 8.54
N GLY A 196 4.44 6.81 9.55
CA GLY A 196 3.64 6.10 10.54
C GLY A 196 4.44 5.31 11.58
N GLY A 197 5.78 5.43 11.59
CA GLY A 197 6.69 4.74 12.50
C GLY A 197 8.05 5.43 12.63
N GLU A 198 8.90 4.90 13.51
CA GLU A 198 10.26 5.39 13.74
C GLU A 198 11.23 4.84 12.70
N VAL A 199 11.96 5.74 12.07
CA VAL A 199 13.01 5.45 11.09
C VAL A 199 14.30 5.05 11.84
N PRO A 200 15.13 4.11 11.34
CA PRO A 200 16.40 3.77 11.97
C PRO A 200 17.33 4.99 12.10
N ASP A 201 18.12 5.03 13.17
CA ASP A 201 19.17 6.05 13.33
C ASP A 201 20.35 5.80 12.37
N ASP A 202 20.68 4.53 12.12
CA ASP A 202 21.73 4.10 11.20
C ASP A 202 21.23 3.92 9.75
N SER A 203 22.11 4.15 8.78
CA SER A 203 21.84 3.88 7.36
C SER A 203 21.59 2.37 7.15
N THR A 204 20.45 2.05 6.56
CA THR A 204 20.04 0.68 6.18
C THR A 204 20.66 0.19 4.88
N GLY A 205 21.31 1.08 4.12
CA GLY A 205 21.99 0.76 2.87
C GLY A 205 22.44 2.04 2.17
N SER A 206 23.62 1.99 1.55
CA SER A 206 24.24 3.14 0.87
C SER A 206 24.69 2.79 -0.55
N PHE A 207 24.62 3.75 -1.46
CA PHE A 207 25.03 3.60 -2.85
C PHE A 207 25.32 4.97 -3.48
N VAL A 208 25.98 4.99 -4.65
CA VAL A 208 26.32 6.20 -5.40
C VAL A 208 25.40 6.36 -6.60
N VAL A 209 25.01 7.60 -6.88
CA VAL A 209 24.26 8.01 -8.08
C VAL A 209 25.07 9.05 -8.84
N THR A 210 25.39 8.76 -10.11
CA THR A 210 25.88 9.76 -11.08
C THR A 210 24.69 10.28 -11.88
N PHE A 211 24.44 11.59 -11.87
CA PHE A 211 23.46 12.18 -12.79
C PHE A 211 24.06 12.35 -14.19
N LEU A 212 23.36 11.87 -15.21
CA LEU A 212 23.75 11.98 -16.62
C LEU A 212 22.77 12.90 -17.38
N GLU A 213 23.08 13.16 -18.64
CA GLU A 213 22.19 13.87 -19.58
C GLU A 213 20.85 13.13 -19.79
N ASP A 214 19.91 13.78 -20.47
CA ASP A 214 18.56 13.27 -20.82
C ASP A 214 17.68 12.77 -19.66
N GLY A 215 18.04 13.09 -18.41
CA GLY A 215 17.30 12.63 -17.23
C GLY A 215 17.57 11.16 -16.88
N VAL A 216 18.70 10.61 -17.33
CA VAL A 216 19.19 9.28 -16.93
C VAL A 216 20.18 9.42 -15.77
N CYS A 217 20.19 8.48 -14.82
CA CYS A 217 21.24 8.40 -13.81
C CYS A 217 21.84 7.00 -13.75
N ARG A 218 23.15 6.93 -13.49
CA ARG A 218 23.87 5.67 -13.27
C ARG A 218 23.87 5.39 -11.77
N VAL A 219 23.39 4.20 -11.39
CA VAL A 219 23.29 3.77 -9.99
C VAL A 219 24.35 2.71 -9.73
N SER A 220 25.14 2.83 -8.66
CA SER A 220 26.07 1.76 -8.28
C SER A 220 25.31 0.55 -7.75
N THR A 221 25.75 -0.66 -8.10
CA THR A 221 25.25 -1.90 -7.48
C THR A 221 25.53 -1.92 -5.98
N SER A 222 24.55 -2.36 -5.19
CA SER A 222 24.66 -2.57 -3.74
C SER A 222 23.75 -3.73 -3.34
N ASP A 223 23.68 -4.08 -2.06
CA ASP A 223 22.71 -5.08 -1.57
C ASP A 223 21.25 -4.67 -1.87
N TYR A 224 20.96 -3.37 -1.93
CA TYR A 224 19.61 -2.83 -2.18
C TYR A 224 19.33 -2.49 -3.66
N THR A 225 20.34 -2.09 -4.44
CA THR A 225 20.18 -1.62 -5.83
C THR A 225 20.68 -2.65 -6.85
N THR A 226 19.95 -2.80 -7.96
CA THR A 226 20.35 -3.73 -9.04
C THR A 226 21.62 -3.29 -9.77
N GLY A 227 21.90 -1.98 -9.78
CA GLY A 227 22.93 -1.36 -10.60
C GLY A 227 22.48 -1.03 -12.03
N GLU A 228 21.19 -1.21 -12.35
CA GLU A 228 20.61 -0.70 -13.59
C GLU A 228 20.53 0.83 -13.56
N ASN A 229 20.54 1.45 -14.75
CA ASN A 229 20.40 2.90 -14.86
C ASN A 229 19.00 3.33 -14.41
N GLY A 230 18.96 4.31 -13.50
CA GLY A 230 17.74 4.96 -13.07
C GLY A 230 17.35 6.14 -13.97
N LEU A 231 16.25 6.77 -13.61
CA LEU A 231 15.77 8.02 -14.21
C LEU A 231 15.77 9.12 -13.15
N TRP A 232 15.96 10.36 -13.54
CA TRP A 232 15.82 11.51 -12.65
C TRP A 232 15.14 12.69 -13.35
N LYS A 233 14.50 13.54 -12.56
CA LYS A 233 13.88 14.77 -13.03
C LYS A 233 13.89 15.83 -11.94
N VAL A 234 14.18 17.06 -12.31
CA VAL A 234 13.94 18.25 -11.48
C VAL A 234 12.72 19.01 -11.99
N ASP A 235 11.78 19.35 -11.11
CA ASP A 235 10.74 20.36 -11.35
C ASP A 235 10.88 21.49 -10.31
N LYS A 236 11.48 22.59 -10.74
CA LYS A 236 11.87 23.79 -9.96
C LYS A 236 12.86 23.50 -8.83
N GLN A 237 12.41 22.80 -7.80
CA GLN A 237 13.16 22.46 -6.59
C GLN A 237 12.90 21.02 -6.16
N TYR A 238 12.01 20.29 -6.83
CA TYR A 238 11.71 18.91 -6.51
C TYR A 238 12.56 18.01 -7.41
N LEU A 239 13.55 17.36 -6.81
CA LEU A 239 14.30 16.29 -7.45
C LEU A 239 13.59 14.97 -7.15
N ARG A 240 13.26 14.24 -8.21
CA ARG A 240 12.82 12.85 -8.17
C ARG A 240 13.89 11.99 -8.83
N ILE A 241 14.30 10.93 -8.15
CA ILE A 241 15.15 9.86 -8.71
C ILE A 241 14.34 8.56 -8.66
N ALA A 242 14.25 7.84 -9.76
CA ALA A 242 13.64 6.52 -9.85
C ALA A 242 14.75 5.48 -10.07
N ILE A 243 14.86 4.50 -9.17
CA ILE A 243 15.92 3.49 -9.17
C ILE A 243 15.33 2.09 -9.04
N GLU A 244 15.94 1.10 -9.67
CA GLU A 244 15.50 -0.30 -9.56
C GLU A 244 16.19 -1.00 -8.38
N THR A 245 15.42 -1.77 -7.60
CA THR A 245 15.85 -2.30 -6.30
C THR A 245 15.57 -3.79 -6.14
N ASN A 246 16.42 -4.45 -5.35
CA ASN A 246 16.29 -5.86 -4.96
C ASN A 246 15.16 -6.08 -3.92
N GLY A 247 14.55 -5.00 -3.43
CA GLY A 247 13.62 -5.00 -2.31
C GLY A 247 14.32 -4.92 -0.95
N TYR A 248 13.53 -4.88 0.12
CA TYR A 248 14.02 -4.78 1.50
C TYR A 248 13.05 -5.47 2.46
N LYS A 249 13.57 -6.01 3.57
CA LYS A 249 12.73 -6.63 4.60
C LYS A 249 13.36 -6.49 5.98
N ARG A 250 12.58 -5.99 6.94
CA ARG A 250 12.95 -5.93 8.36
C ARG A 250 11.83 -6.45 9.25
N THR A 251 12.20 -6.97 10.41
CA THR A 251 11.26 -7.35 11.46
C THR A 251 11.46 -6.42 12.64
N ILE A 252 10.43 -5.66 13.00
CA ILE A 252 10.43 -4.79 14.17
C ILE A 252 9.77 -5.55 15.32
N ALA A 253 10.54 -5.81 16.38
CA ALA A 253 9.98 -6.30 17.64
C ALA A 253 9.38 -5.11 18.39
N THR A 254 8.05 -5.01 18.41
CA THR A 254 7.36 -3.97 19.15
C THR A 254 7.36 -4.31 20.65
N ARG A 255 7.93 -3.43 21.47
CA ARG A 255 7.92 -3.54 22.95
C ARG A 255 6.54 -3.15 23.53
N GLY A 256 5.48 -3.77 23.02
CA GLY A 256 4.11 -3.57 23.49
C GLY A 256 3.84 -4.36 24.78
N THR A 257 3.24 -3.72 25.78
CA THR A 257 2.98 -4.25 27.13
C THR A 257 1.77 -5.19 27.24
N LEU A 258 1.22 -5.71 26.13
CA LEU A 258 0.08 -6.63 26.18
C LEU A 258 0.44 -8.02 26.76
N THR A 259 1.72 -8.38 26.79
CA THR A 259 2.23 -9.63 27.38
C THR A 259 1.99 -9.71 28.89
N THR A 260 2.07 -8.59 29.62
CA THR A 260 1.86 -8.56 31.08
C THR A 260 0.41 -8.82 31.50
N ALA A 261 -0.59 -8.65 30.61
CA ALA A 261 -1.99 -8.88 30.93
C ALA A 261 -2.41 -10.37 30.84
N TYR A 262 -1.71 -11.16 30.01
CA TYR A 262 -2.08 -12.56 29.70
C TYR A 262 -0.99 -13.60 30.02
N GLY A 263 0.17 -13.18 30.54
CA GLY A 263 1.19 -14.09 31.08
C GLY A 263 1.93 -14.95 30.04
N GLY A 264 1.95 -14.53 28.77
CA GLY A 264 2.70 -15.20 27.70
C GLY A 264 3.81 -14.30 27.14
N GLU A 265 5.01 -14.86 26.94
CA GLU A 265 6.19 -14.19 26.34
C GLU A 265 6.07 -13.93 24.83
N ASN A 266 4.88 -13.59 24.35
CA ASN A 266 4.64 -13.30 22.94
C ASN A 266 5.13 -11.90 22.58
N THR A 267 6.44 -11.76 22.35
CA THR A 267 7.01 -10.57 21.68
C THR A 267 6.30 -10.35 20.35
N LEU A 268 5.53 -9.27 20.24
CA LEU A 268 4.88 -8.89 18.99
C LEU A 268 5.97 -8.52 17.98
N ARG A 269 5.92 -9.14 16.81
CA ARG A 269 6.86 -8.94 15.71
C ARG A 269 6.09 -8.51 14.48
N SER A 270 6.27 -7.26 14.09
CA SER A 270 5.68 -6.70 12.88
C SER A 270 6.74 -6.73 11.78
N THR A 271 6.44 -7.41 10.68
CA THR A 271 7.31 -7.48 9.50
C THR A 271 6.97 -6.33 8.56
N TYR A 272 8.00 -5.63 8.10
CA TYR A 272 7.90 -4.56 7.12
C TYR A 272 8.72 -4.96 5.89
N SER A 273 8.15 -4.78 4.71
CA SER A 273 8.81 -5.10 3.44
C SER A 273 8.70 -3.98 2.42
N ILE A 274 9.63 -4.00 1.47
CA ILE A 274 9.60 -3.26 0.21
C ILE A 274 9.80 -4.35 -0.86
N PRO A 275 8.88 -4.54 -1.81
CA PRO A 275 9.08 -5.48 -2.91
C PRO A 275 10.25 -5.03 -3.79
N SER A 276 10.88 -5.97 -4.49
CA SER A 276 11.75 -5.64 -5.62
C SER A 276 10.97 -4.87 -6.68
N GLY A 277 11.60 -3.87 -7.29
CA GLY A 277 10.94 -2.97 -8.21
C GLY A 277 11.50 -1.55 -8.17
N THR A 278 10.84 -0.66 -8.91
CA THR A 278 11.22 0.76 -8.97
C THR A 278 10.83 1.51 -7.70
N VAL A 279 11.81 2.19 -7.12
CA VAL A 279 11.68 3.02 -5.91
C VAL A 279 11.97 4.47 -6.27
N TYR A 280 11.21 5.38 -5.69
CA TYR A 280 11.27 6.82 -5.95
C TYR A 280 11.84 7.57 -4.75
N LEU A 281 12.95 8.27 -4.96
CA LEU A 281 13.56 9.19 -4.03
C LEU A 281 13.06 10.60 -4.34
N ASP A 282 12.12 11.11 -3.53
CA ASP A 282 11.58 12.46 -3.64
C ASP A 282 12.29 13.38 -2.64
N CYS A 283 12.96 14.44 -3.10
CA CYS A 283 13.51 15.47 -2.23
C CYS A 283 13.32 16.91 -2.74
N THR A 284 13.50 17.87 -1.84
CA THR A 284 13.70 19.27 -2.23
C THR A 284 15.18 19.57 -2.36
N ILE A 285 15.56 20.35 -3.37
CA ILE A 285 16.95 20.76 -3.64
C ILE A 285 17.05 22.29 -3.66
N GLY A 286 18.19 22.81 -3.23
CA GLY A 286 18.45 24.25 -3.20
C GLY A 286 19.93 24.58 -3.29
N TYR A 287 20.21 25.88 -3.29
CA TYR A 287 21.58 26.39 -3.25
C TYR A 287 22.04 26.55 -1.79
N GLY A 288 23.24 26.05 -1.48
CA GLY A 288 23.91 26.20 -0.19
C GLY A 288 24.80 27.44 -0.18
N SER A 289 26.09 27.25 0.08
CA SER A 289 27.13 28.24 -0.17
C SER A 289 27.20 28.62 -1.66
N PRO A 290 27.83 29.75 -2.04
CA PRO A 290 28.02 30.10 -3.45
C PRO A 290 28.73 28.99 -4.23
N GLY A 291 28.03 28.38 -5.20
CA GLY A 291 28.53 27.24 -6.00
C GLY A 291 28.20 25.85 -5.43
N GLU A 292 27.55 25.76 -4.26
CA GLU A 292 27.19 24.51 -3.60
C GLU A 292 25.70 24.17 -3.88
N LEU A 293 25.45 22.95 -4.37
CA LEU A 293 24.11 22.36 -4.38
C LEU A 293 23.89 21.59 -3.08
N LEU A 294 22.77 21.84 -2.41
CA LEU A 294 22.43 21.24 -1.13
C LEU A 294 21.13 20.45 -1.23
N ILE A 295 21.24 19.15 -0.92
CA ILE A 295 20.09 18.29 -0.58
C ILE A 295 20.00 18.31 0.95
N PRO A 296 18.87 18.76 1.54
CA PRO A 296 18.75 18.90 2.99
C PRO A 296 18.73 17.53 3.66
N ALA A 297 19.50 17.37 4.74
CA ALA A 297 19.48 16.17 5.54
C ALA A 297 18.05 15.84 6.03
N PRO A 298 17.67 14.54 6.11
CA PRO A 298 16.32 14.12 6.44
C PRO A 298 15.93 14.56 7.85
N ARG A 299 15.09 15.60 7.94
CA ARG A 299 14.55 16.07 9.23
C ARG A 299 13.56 15.05 9.79
N THR A 300 13.63 14.78 11.09
CA THR A 300 12.70 13.88 11.81
C THR A 300 11.23 14.23 11.56
N ASN A 301 10.90 15.52 11.40
CA ASN A 301 9.54 16.02 11.14
C ASN A 301 9.35 16.72 9.78
N GLY A 302 10.27 16.54 8.82
CA GLY A 302 10.22 17.19 7.49
C GLY A 302 9.94 16.20 6.36
N SER A 303 9.29 16.67 5.30
CA SER A 303 9.05 15.91 4.05
C SER A 303 10.19 16.04 3.04
N ASP A 304 11.38 16.44 3.50
CA ASP A 304 12.37 17.10 2.65
C ASP A 304 13.18 16.10 1.81
N CYS A 305 13.32 14.84 2.27
CA CYS A 305 13.87 13.68 1.56
C CYS A 305 13.13 12.39 1.95
N VAL A 306 12.34 11.81 1.04
CA VAL A 306 11.43 10.67 1.30
C VAL A 306 11.59 9.58 0.24
N VAL A 307 11.72 8.34 0.69
CA VAL A 307 11.69 7.14 -0.16
C VAL A 307 10.24 6.68 -0.30
N ARG A 308 9.79 6.44 -1.53
CA ARG A 308 8.42 6.01 -1.86
C ARG A 308 8.42 4.87 -2.85
N ILE A 309 7.40 4.03 -2.78
CA ILE A 309 7.11 3.04 -3.82
C ILE A 309 5.68 3.22 -4.35
N GLU A 310 5.46 2.75 -5.57
CA GLU A 310 4.12 2.65 -6.14
C GLU A 310 3.47 1.34 -5.69
N VAL A 311 2.36 1.44 -4.93
CA VAL A 311 1.56 0.30 -4.49
C VAL A 311 0.27 0.27 -5.27
N GLN A 312 0.02 -0.82 -5.99
CA GLN A 312 -1.28 -1.08 -6.62
C GLN A 312 -2.31 -1.47 -5.55
N GLN A 313 -3.51 -0.88 -5.63
CA GLN A 313 -4.59 -1.02 -4.66
C GLN A 313 -5.94 -1.23 -5.37
N GLY A 314 -6.86 -1.91 -4.69
CA GLY A 314 -8.19 -2.24 -5.20
C GLY A 314 -8.25 -3.60 -5.91
N LEU A 315 -9.48 -4.05 -6.19
CA LEU A 315 -9.82 -5.44 -6.55
C LEU A 315 -9.11 -6.00 -7.80
N LEU A 316 -8.59 -5.13 -8.68
CA LEU A 316 -7.87 -5.48 -9.90
C LEU A 316 -6.60 -4.63 -10.11
N GLY A 317 -6.05 -3.99 -9.05
CA GLY A 317 -4.89 -3.11 -9.15
C GLY A 317 -5.10 -1.81 -9.96
N VAL A 318 -6.36 -1.45 -10.24
CA VAL A 318 -6.75 -0.30 -11.11
C VAL A 318 -6.30 1.05 -10.54
N SER A 319 -6.10 1.14 -9.23
CA SER A 319 -5.58 2.33 -8.57
C SER A 319 -4.14 2.08 -8.18
N SER A 320 -3.24 3.03 -8.45
CA SER A 320 -1.90 3.02 -7.86
C SER A 320 -1.73 4.22 -6.92
N LYS A 321 -0.95 4.01 -5.86
CA LYS A 321 -0.70 5.01 -4.83
C LYS A 321 0.77 5.01 -4.46
N MET A 322 1.37 6.20 -4.47
CA MET A 322 2.70 6.41 -3.89
C MET A 322 2.63 6.31 -2.37
N VAL A 323 3.26 5.29 -1.79
CA VAL A 323 3.34 5.06 -0.34
C VAL A 323 4.78 5.33 0.12
N PRO A 324 4.99 6.21 1.11
CA PRO A 324 6.31 6.43 1.68
C PRO A 324 6.75 5.23 2.53
N CYS A 325 7.99 4.80 2.37
CA CYS A 325 8.56 3.60 3.00
C CYS A 325 9.92 3.85 3.68
N GLY A 326 10.47 5.06 3.60
CA GLY A 326 11.69 5.44 4.30
C GLY A 326 12.06 6.91 4.09
N LYS A 327 13.25 7.27 4.56
CA LYS A 327 13.94 8.54 4.24
C LYS A 327 15.27 8.25 3.59
N PHE A 328 15.88 9.28 3.03
CA PHE A 328 17.28 9.21 2.59
C PHE A 328 18.01 10.50 2.95
N ALA A 329 19.32 10.40 3.08
CA ALA A 329 20.24 11.53 3.00
C ALA A 329 21.00 11.44 1.67
N ALA A 330 21.49 12.57 1.18
CA ALA A 330 22.34 12.63 0.01
C ALA A 330 23.49 13.61 0.27
N SER A 331 24.70 13.22 -0.08
CA SER A 331 25.90 14.07 0.01
C SER A 331 26.64 14.06 -1.31
N LEU A 332 27.11 15.22 -1.75
CA LEU A 332 27.91 15.37 -2.95
C LEU A 332 29.30 14.77 -2.71
N ILE A 333 29.74 13.89 -3.61
CA ILE A 333 31.09 13.34 -3.62
C ILE A 333 31.98 14.33 -4.40
N GLN A 334 33.08 14.75 -3.78
CA GLN A 334 34.11 15.61 -4.37
C GLN A 334 35.35 14.80 -4.77
#